data_AF-A0A4U9TYJ1-F1
#
_entry.id   AF-A0A4U9TYJ1-F1
#
_cell.length_a   1.000
_cell.length_b   1.000
_cell.length_c   1.000
_cell.angle_alpha   90.00
_cell.angle_beta   90.00
_cell.angle_gamma   90.00
#
_symmetry.space_group_name_H-M   'P 1'
#
loop_
_entity.id
_entity.type
_entity.pdbx_description
1 polymer ?
#
loop_
_entity_poly.entity_id
_entity_poly.type
_entity_poly.pdbx_seq_one_letter_code
_entity_poly.pdbx_strand_id
1 'polypeptide(L)' 'MEASKVPGLYFIGEVVDVTGWLGGYNFQWAWSSAWACAQALAAQKS' A
#
# COMPACT_ATOMS: atom_id res chain seq x y z
N MET A 1 0.80 1.15 -5.40
CA MET A 1 -0.50 0.96 -4.71
C MET A 1 -1.52 2.01 -5.17
N GLU A 2 -1.50 2.38 -6.46
CA GLU A 2 -2.32 3.47 -7.01
C GLU A 2 -3.69 2.95 -7.45
N ALA A 3 -4.74 3.75 -7.28
CA ALA A 3 -6.08 3.42 -7.73
C ALA A 3 -6.16 3.49 -9.27
N SER A 4 -6.63 2.42 -9.89
CA SER A 4 -6.71 2.34 -11.36
C SER A 4 -7.65 3.36 -12.01
N LYS A 5 -8.67 3.83 -11.28
CA LYS A 5 -9.68 4.77 -11.79
C LYS A 5 -9.37 6.23 -11.50
N VAL A 6 -8.49 6.52 -10.53
CA VAL A 6 -8.20 7.88 -10.08
C VAL A 6 -6.68 8.00 -9.94
N PRO A 7 -5.99 8.50 -10.98
CA PRO A 7 -4.55 8.74 -10.91
C PRO A 7 -4.18 9.67 -9.75
N GLY A 8 -3.08 9.37 -9.06
CA GLY A 8 -2.60 10.11 -7.89
C GLY A 8 -3.27 9.75 -6.57
N LEU A 9 -4.29 8.88 -6.57
CA LEU A 9 -4.91 8.37 -5.34
C LEU A 9 -4.32 7.01 -4.97
N TYR A 10 -3.90 6.85 -3.71
CA TYR A 10 -3.25 5.63 -3.21
C TYR A 10 -3.92 5.11 -1.95
N PHE A 11 -3.93 3.79 -1.79
CA PHE A 11 -4.43 3.10 -0.59
C PHE A 11 -3.41 2.10 -0.09
N ILE A 12 -3.22 2.03 1.23
CA ILE A 12 -2.25 1.15 1.89
C ILE A 12 -2.83 0.58 3.19
N GLY A 13 -2.27 -0.52 3.68
CA GLY A 13 -2.70 -1.13 4.93
C GLY A 13 -4.12 -1.69 4.89
N GLU A 14 -4.78 -1.70 6.04
CA GLU A 14 -6.04 -2.43 6.30
C GLU A 14 -7.27 -1.81 5.62
N VAL A 15 -7.16 -0.59 5.09
CA VAL A 15 -8.24 -0.01 4.26
C VAL A 15 -8.42 -0.76 2.93
N VAL A 16 -7.39 -1.48 2.50
CA VAL A 16 -7.44 -2.39 1.35
C VAL A 16 -7.98 -3.73 1.84
N ASP A 17 -8.81 -4.39 1.01
CA ASP A 17 -9.39 -5.71 1.29
C ASP A 17 -8.34 -6.83 1.25
N VAL A 18 -7.44 -6.79 2.24
CA VAL A 18 -6.38 -7.76 2.47
C VAL A 18 -6.31 -7.99 3.98
N THR A 19 -6.67 -9.20 4.40
CA THR A 19 -6.63 -9.59 5.82
C THR A 19 -5.63 -10.72 6.01
N GLY A 20 -4.61 -10.46 6.83
CA GLY A 20 -3.62 -11.43 7.26
C GLY A 20 -4.14 -12.30 8.40
N TRP A 21 -3.53 -13.48 8.55
CA TRP A 21 -3.79 -14.38 9.67
C TRP A 21 -3.25 -13.76 10.97
N LEU A 22 -3.73 -14.24 12.12
CA LEU A 22 -3.12 -13.88 13.40
C LEU A 22 -1.64 -14.30 13.42
N GLY A 23 -0.76 -13.46 13.98
CA GLY A 23 0.69 -13.70 13.98
C GLY A 23 1.51 -12.60 13.30
N GLY A 24 0.97 -11.37 13.20
CA GLY A 24 1.71 -10.20 12.71
C GLY A 24 1.63 -9.95 11.19
N TYR A 25 0.90 -10.78 10.45
CA TYR A 25 0.74 -10.63 8.99
C TYR A 25 0.07 -9.30 8.58
N ASN A 26 -0.87 -8.78 9.38
CA ASN A 26 -1.49 -7.48 9.12
C ASN A 26 -0.49 -6.33 9.26
N PHE A 27 0.42 -6.39 10.24
CA PHE A 27 1.49 -5.41 10.34
C PHE A 27 2.45 -5.53 9.16
N GLN A 28 2.88 -6.75 8.79
CA GLN A 28 3.74 -6.95 7.62
C GLN A 28 3.09 -6.40 6.34
N TRP A 29 1.79 -6.59 6.15
CA TRP A 29 1.03 -6.02 5.05
C TRP A 29 1.03 -4.48 5.07
N ALA A 30 0.76 -3.87 6.23
CA ALA A 30 0.80 -2.42 6.39
C ALA A 30 2.17 -1.86 6.00
N TRP A 31 3.27 -2.46 6.47
CA TRP A 31 4.63 -2.02 6.14
C TRP A 31 4.97 -2.20 4.66
N SER A 32 4.65 -3.38 4.10
CA SER A 32 4.99 -3.71 2.72
C SER A 32 4.23 -2.84 1.72
N SER A 33 2.93 -2.63 1.95
CA SER A 33 2.09 -1.78 1.10
C SER A 33 2.50 -0.30 1.19
N ALA A 34 2.83 0.20 2.39
CA ALA A 34 3.38 1.55 2.57
C ALA A 34 4.69 1.74 1.81
N TRP A 35 5.63 0.79 1.92
CA TRP A 35 6.91 0.81 1.21
C TRP A 35 6.73 0.84 -0.31
N ALA A 36 5.85 -0.02 -0.85
CA ALA A 36 5.56 -0.05 -2.27
C ALA A 36 4.93 1.27 -2.77
N CYS A 37 4.05 1.89 -1.97
CA CYS A 37 3.48 3.20 -2.27
C CYS A 37 4.55 4.29 -2.30
N ALA A 38 5.42 4.35 -1.28
CA ALA A 38 6.48 5.34 -1.17
C ALA A 38 7.47 5.27 -2.34
N GLN A 39 7.89 4.06 -2.74
CA GLN A 39 8.76 3.88 -3.92
C GLN A 39 8.11 4.40 -5.21
N ALA A 40 6.82 4.11 -5.42
CA ALA A 40 6.10 4.59 -6.59
C ALA A 40 6.00 6.13 -6.61
N LEU A 41 5.69 6.75 -5.45
CA LEU A 41 5.64 8.21 -5.31
C LEU A 41 7.01 8.86 -5.54
N ALA A 42 8.10 8.23 -5.08
CA ALA A 42 9.45 8.73 -5.32
C ALA A 42 9.81 8.68 -6.81
N ALA A 43 9.45 7.60 -7.51
CA ALA A 43 9.69 7.44 -8.94
C ALA A 43 8.83 8.35 -9.83
N GLN A 44 7.66 8.81 -9.36
CA GLN A 44 6.83 9.77 -10.09
C GLN A 44 7.30 11.22 -9.99
N LYS A 45 8.14 11.55 -9.00
CA LYS A 45 8.61 12.93 -8.75
C LYS A 45 9.86 13.33 -9.56
N SER A 46 10.35 12.47 -10.45
CA SER A 46 11.51 12.70 -11.31
C SER A 46 11.15 13.21 -12.70
#